data_AF-A0A1V6RWU7-F1
#
_entry.id   AF-A0A1V6RWU7-F1
#
_cell.length_a   1.000
_cell.length_b   1.000
_cell.length_c   1.000
_cell.angle_alpha   90.00
_cell.angle_beta   90.00
_cell.angle_gamma   90.00
#
_symmetry.space_group_name_H-M   'P 1'
#
loop_
_entity.id
_entity.type
_entity.pdbx_description
1 polymer ?
#
loop_
_entity_poly.entity_id
_entity_poly.type
_entity_poly.pdbx_seq_one_letter_code
_entity_poly.pdbx_strand_id
1 'polypeptide(L)'
;MPRYTGHSAYHWYISQRSKLDLQLPPLPAPDTRGYTPLFLGERFCRAPDCAKETPATSTNNLRKHYSQKHPNLILNAVEGRPTTEEEGAALRFYVSLRDTYDTRVLAKQRAAAINKPKIPRKKDGSIHLTDIRKKVKDLHGQVPCEPCKDTNDRTGCCREENISRCDNFDYFDSDNQSELSDPPEEEAEEQEGEEEEEA
;
A
#
# COMPACT_ATOMS: atom_id res chain seq x y z
N MET A 1 18.52 3.70 23.64
CA MET A 1 17.57 3.65 22.50
C MET A 1 17.33 5.07 21.99
N PRO A 2 17.19 5.28 20.66
CA PRO A 2 16.81 6.58 20.12
C PRO A 2 15.42 6.98 20.66
N ARG A 3 15.24 8.27 20.99
CA ARG A 3 13.91 8.81 21.33
C ARG A 3 12.99 8.74 20.11
N TYR A 4 11.69 8.56 20.31
CA TYR A 4 10.75 8.49 19.18
C TYR A 4 10.80 9.77 18.33
N THR A 5 11.05 10.92 18.95
CA THR A 5 11.10 12.22 18.27
C THR A 5 12.20 12.34 17.23
N GLY A 6 13.27 11.55 17.31
CA GLY A 6 14.35 11.55 16.32
C GLY A 6 14.21 10.47 15.26
N HIS A 7 13.16 9.66 15.32
CA HIS A 7 13.00 8.50 14.43
C HIS A 7 12.30 8.87 13.12
N SER A 8 12.79 8.33 12.01
CA SER A 8 12.26 8.62 10.67
C SER A 8 10.77 8.25 10.51
N ALA A 9 10.33 7.15 11.14
CA ALA A 9 8.92 6.74 11.14
C ALA A 9 8.01 7.79 11.82
N TYR A 10 8.45 8.41 12.91
CA TYR A 10 7.70 9.50 13.54
C TYR A 10 7.68 10.76 12.66
N HIS A 11 8.80 11.12 12.04
CA HIS A 11 8.86 12.24 11.08
C HIS A 11 7.93 12.04 9.89
N TRP A 12 7.89 10.82 9.35
CA TRP A 12 6.93 10.43 8.32
C TRP A 12 5.48 10.54 8.83
N TYR A 13 5.18 10.12 10.05
CA TYR A 13 3.84 10.21 10.63
C TYR A 13 3.36 11.67 10.79
N ILE A 14 4.23 12.58 11.26
CA ILE A 14 3.86 13.99 11.44
C ILE A 14 3.79 14.80 10.14
N SER A 15 4.34 14.29 9.03
CA SER A 15 4.23 14.92 7.71
C SER A 15 2.88 14.65 7.04
N GLN A 16 2.13 13.66 7.53
CA GLN A 16 0.82 13.29 7.00
C GLN A 16 -0.22 14.39 7.26
N ARG A 17 -1.06 14.64 6.26
CA ARG A 17 -2.08 15.70 6.31
C ARG A 17 -3.48 15.19 6.63
N SER A 18 -3.72 13.89 6.42
CA SER A 18 -4.98 13.21 6.68
C SER A 18 -4.73 11.82 7.22
N LYS A 19 -5.68 11.31 8.01
CA LYS A 19 -5.67 9.93 8.52
C LYS A 19 -6.21 8.89 7.55
N LEU A 20 -6.86 9.30 6.45
CA LEU A 20 -7.55 8.38 5.52
C LEU A 20 -6.60 7.30 4.98
N ASP A 21 -5.38 7.69 4.66
CA ASP A 21 -4.39 6.74 4.13
C ASP A 21 -3.63 5.98 5.21
N LEU A 22 -3.75 6.33 6.49
CA LEU A 22 -2.89 5.78 7.54
C LEU A 22 -3.38 4.46 8.15
N GLN A 23 -4.63 4.05 7.89
CA GLN A 23 -5.24 2.84 8.48
C GLN A 23 -4.89 2.71 9.97
N LEU A 24 -5.25 3.74 10.75
CA LEU A 24 -4.90 3.78 12.17
C LEU A 24 -5.54 2.59 12.90
N PRO A 25 -4.78 1.83 13.72
CA PRO A 25 -5.35 0.74 14.49
C PRO A 25 -6.33 1.29 15.53
N PRO A 26 -7.33 0.51 15.97
CA PRO A 26 -8.28 0.95 16.98
C PRO A 26 -7.57 1.38 18.27
N LEU A 27 -8.25 2.20 19.07
CA LEU A 27 -7.75 2.50 20.41
C LEU A 27 -7.63 1.21 21.23
N PRO A 28 -6.56 1.06 22.01
CA PRO A 28 -6.45 -0.06 22.94
C PRO A 28 -7.59 0.01 23.98
N ALA A 29 -7.90 -1.14 24.56
CA ALA A 29 -8.81 -1.20 25.70
C ALA A 29 -8.32 -0.26 26.83
N PRO A 30 -9.24 0.34 27.60
CA PRO A 30 -8.86 1.11 28.78
C PRO A 30 -7.99 0.28 29.73
N ASP A 31 -7.05 0.94 30.41
CA ASP A 31 -6.22 0.33 31.44
C ASP A 31 -7.07 -0.09 32.67
N THR A 32 -6.42 -0.67 33.68
CA THR A 32 -7.09 -1.11 34.92
C THR A 32 -7.77 0.03 35.70
N ARG A 33 -7.48 1.30 35.35
CA ARG A 33 -8.07 2.49 35.94
C ARG A 33 -9.12 3.14 35.02
N GLY A 34 -9.44 2.51 33.89
CA GLY A 34 -10.42 2.99 32.92
C GLY A 34 -9.86 4.04 31.96
N TYR A 35 -8.53 4.24 31.89
CA TYR A 35 -7.92 5.20 30.97
C TYR A 35 -7.52 4.57 29.65
N THR A 36 -7.93 5.18 28.54
CA THR A 36 -7.42 4.84 27.21
C THR A 36 -6.09 5.55 26.97
N PRO A 37 -4.98 4.81 26.77
CA PRO A 37 -3.68 5.42 26.50
C PRO A 37 -3.57 5.95 25.06
N LEU A 38 -2.89 7.10 24.93
CA LEU A 38 -2.38 7.60 23.66
C LEU A 38 -0.87 7.38 23.57
N PHE A 39 -0.34 7.19 22.37
CA PHE A 39 1.10 7.13 22.16
C PHE A 39 1.73 8.52 22.26
N LEU A 40 3.00 8.57 22.67
CA LEU A 40 3.76 9.81 22.75
C LEU A 40 3.84 10.47 21.37
N GLY A 41 3.48 11.75 21.29
CA GLY A 41 3.49 12.51 20.04
C GLY A 41 2.33 12.22 19.09
N GLU A 42 1.33 11.42 19.50
CA GLU A 42 0.18 11.08 18.66
C GLU A 42 -0.63 12.34 18.28
N ARG A 43 -1.03 12.44 17.01
CA ARG A 43 -1.69 13.62 16.44
C ARG A 43 -3.06 13.35 15.82
N PHE A 44 -3.36 12.11 15.43
CA PHE A 44 -4.63 11.75 14.80
C PHE A 44 -5.61 11.15 15.79
N CYS A 45 -6.90 11.45 15.62
CA CYS A 45 -7.96 10.83 16.41
C CYS A 45 -8.28 9.43 15.86
N ARG A 46 -8.29 8.44 16.76
CA ARG A 46 -8.58 7.03 16.50
C ARG A 46 -9.91 6.57 17.10
N ALA A 47 -10.68 7.48 17.69
CA ALA A 47 -12.01 7.16 18.16
C ALA A 47 -12.89 6.66 16.99
N PRO A 48 -13.72 5.63 17.23
CA PRO A 48 -14.66 5.17 16.23
C PRO A 48 -15.58 6.32 15.81
N ASP A 49 -15.92 6.35 14.53
CA ASP A 49 -16.85 7.32 13.93
C ASP A 49 -16.43 8.80 14.07
N CYS A 50 -15.16 9.06 14.35
CA CYS A 50 -14.65 10.42 14.37
C CYS A 50 -14.39 10.96 12.96
N ALA A 51 -15.18 11.95 12.53
CA ALA A 51 -15.01 12.64 11.25
C ALA A 51 -13.74 13.53 11.15
N LYS A 52 -12.99 13.71 12.24
CA LYS A 52 -11.77 14.52 12.21
C LYS A 52 -10.67 13.78 11.46
N GLU A 53 -10.37 14.21 10.25
CA GLU A 53 -9.31 13.64 9.42
C GLU A 53 -7.94 14.29 9.65
N THR A 54 -7.93 15.59 9.96
CA THR A 54 -6.71 16.38 10.07
C THR A 54 -5.97 16.14 11.39
N PRO A 55 -4.63 16.18 11.38
CA PRO A 55 -3.85 15.99 12.59
C PRO A 55 -4.06 17.17 13.54
N ALA A 56 -4.17 16.89 14.84
CA ALA A 56 -3.95 17.90 15.87
C ALA A 56 -2.52 18.45 15.77
N THR A 57 -2.28 19.69 16.19
CA THR A 57 -0.92 20.25 16.19
C THR A 57 -0.03 19.66 17.27
N SER A 58 -0.61 19.07 18.31
CA SER A 58 0.09 18.38 19.41
C SER A 58 -0.82 17.35 20.07
N THR A 59 -0.24 16.44 20.85
CA THR A 59 -1.00 15.47 21.65
C THR A 59 -1.92 16.14 22.67
N ASN A 60 -1.56 17.32 23.20
CA ASN A 60 -2.43 18.08 24.09
C ASN A 60 -3.69 18.60 23.36
N ASN A 61 -3.55 19.05 22.13
CA ASN A 61 -4.69 19.45 21.31
C ASN A 61 -5.52 18.24 20.85
N LEU A 62 -4.89 17.08 20.70
CA LEU A 62 -5.60 15.82 20.51
C LEU A 62 -6.43 15.47 21.76
N ARG A 63 -5.85 15.55 22.96
CA ARG A 63 -6.58 15.32 24.23
C ARG A 63 -7.79 16.25 24.39
N LYS A 64 -7.63 17.55 24.09
CA LYS A 64 -8.76 18.50 24.05
C LYS A 64 -9.85 18.10 23.07
N HIS A 65 -9.47 17.56 21.92
CA HIS A 65 -10.44 17.06 20.96
C HIS A 65 -11.21 15.85 21.50
N TYR A 66 -10.54 14.89 22.14
CA TYR A 66 -11.20 13.76 22.79
C TYR A 66 -12.17 14.20 23.89
N SER A 67 -11.76 15.11 24.78
CA SER A 67 -12.65 15.58 25.85
C SER A 67 -13.91 16.27 25.33
N GLN A 68 -13.85 16.91 24.17
CA GLN A 68 -14.99 17.62 23.56
C GLN A 68 -15.86 16.75 22.66
N LYS A 69 -15.26 15.81 21.93
CA LYS A 69 -15.95 15.05 20.87
C LYS A 69 -16.17 13.58 21.21
N HIS A 70 -15.43 13.07 22.19
CA HIS A 70 -15.47 11.68 22.64
C HIS A 70 -15.47 11.61 24.17
N PRO A 71 -16.46 12.23 24.86
CA PRO A 71 -16.46 12.35 26.33
C PRO A 71 -16.50 11.00 27.06
N ASN A 72 -16.98 9.94 26.39
CA ASN A 72 -17.00 8.58 26.93
C ASN A 72 -15.61 7.91 26.93
N LEU A 73 -14.63 8.47 26.22
CA LEU A 73 -13.25 7.97 26.19
C LEU A 73 -12.41 8.80 27.14
N ILE A 74 -12.14 8.24 28.33
CA ILE A 74 -11.31 8.90 29.35
C ILE A 74 -9.86 8.64 29.01
N LEU A 75 -9.12 9.68 28.61
CA LEU A 75 -7.71 9.55 28.28
C LEU A 75 -6.82 9.65 29.52
N ASN A 76 -5.70 8.93 29.51
CA ASN A 76 -4.71 9.04 30.57
C ASN A 76 -4.13 10.47 30.68
N ALA A 77 -4.00 11.02 31.88
CA ALA A 77 -3.11 12.17 32.07
C ALA A 77 -1.67 11.63 32.08
N VAL A 78 -0.87 12.00 31.08
CA VAL A 78 0.58 11.70 31.12
C VAL A 78 1.24 12.82 31.91
N GLU A 79 1.59 12.52 33.15
CA GLU A 79 2.37 13.42 34.00
C GLU A 79 3.81 12.90 34.08
N GLY A 80 4.77 13.83 34.10
CA GLY A 80 6.19 13.51 34.23
C GLY A 80 6.91 13.22 32.91
N ARG A 81 8.16 12.79 33.04
CA ARG A 81 9.05 12.49 31.91
C ARG A 81 8.69 11.11 31.33
N PRO A 82 8.58 10.96 30.00
CA PRO A 82 8.35 9.66 29.39
C PRO A 82 9.40 8.63 29.77
N THR A 83 8.93 7.43 30.07
CA THR A 83 9.75 6.26 30.34
C THR A 83 10.31 5.67 29.05
N THR A 84 11.38 4.87 29.16
CA THR A 84 11.96 4.14 28.01
C THR A 84 10.94 3.19 27.37
N GLU A 85 10.04 2.61 28.17
CA GLU A 85 9.02 1.69 27.69
C GLU A 85 7.95 2.41 26.86
N GLU A 86 7.48 3.57 27.32
CA GLU A 86 6.52 4.41 26.57
C GLU A 86 7.11 4.92 25.25
N GLU A 87 8.38 5.34 25.29
CA GLU A 87 9.15 5.73 24.09
C GLU A 87 9.26 4.56 23.10
N GLY A 88 9.57 3.35 23.60
CA GLY A 88 9.64 2.14 22.79
C GLY A 88 8.29 1.73 22.21
N ALA A 89 7.20 1.86 22.98
CA ALA A 89 5.84 1.56 22.53
C ALA A 89 5.39 2.54 21.44
N ALA A 90 5.64 3.84 21.62
CA ALA A 90 5.35 4.85 20.60
C ALA A 90 6.15 4.59 19.31
N LEU A 91 7.43 4.23 19.44
CA LEU A 91 8.26 3.91 18.29
C LEU A 91 7.73 2.70 17.50
N ARG A 92 7.39 1.60 18.18
CA ARG A 92 6.80 0.41 17.53
C ARG A 92 5.52 0.75 16.79
N PHE A 93 4.67 1.59 17.38
CA PHE A 93 3.44 2.06 16.74
C PHE A 93 3.72 2.84 15.44
N TYR A 94 4.67 3.78 15.44
CA TYR A 94 4.97 4.55 14.21
C TYR A 94 5.62 3.70 13.13
N VAL A 95 6.47 2.75 13.51
CA VAL A 95 7.08 1.80 12.57
C VAL A 95 5.99 0.92 11.94
N SER A 96 5.10 0.32 12.74
CA SER A 96 4.05 -0.55 12.20
C SER A 96 3.09 0.17 11.26
N LEU A 97 2.77 1.44 11.55
CA LEU A 97 1.95 2.28 10.65
C LEU A 97 2.64 2.49 9.30
N ARG A 98 3.93 2.81 9.33
CA ARG A 98 4.71 3.04 8.10
C ARG A 98 4.84 1.75 7.28
N ASP A 99 5.18 0.64 7.92
CA ASP A 99 5.34 -0.65 7.24
C ASP A 99 4.04 -1.10 6.57
N THR A 100 2.90 -0.90 7.25
CA THR A 100 1.57 -1.18 6.70
C THR A 100 1.25 -0.31 5.49
N TYR A 101 1.56 0.99 5.58
CA TYR A 101 1.40 1.93 4.47
C TYR A 101 2.24 1.52 3.26
N ASP A 102 3.54 1.28 3.48
CA ASP A 102 4.50 0.92 2.42
C ASP A 102 4.11 -0.41 1.76
N THR A 103 3.71 -1.41 2.54
CA THR A 103 3.21 -2.69 2.03
C THR A 103 2.01 -2.50 1.11
N ARG A 104 1.06 -1.64 1.47
CA ARG A 104 -0.12 -1.35 0.64
C ARG A 104 0.25 -0.60 -0.63
N VAL A 105 1.18 0.36 -0.56
CA VAL A 105 1.67 1.06 -1.76
C VAL A 105 2.31 0.07 -2.73
N LEU A 106 3.17 -0.82 -2.22
CA LEU A 106 3.80 -1.88 -3.01
C LEU A 106 2.77 -2.85 -3.60
N ALA A 107 1.75 -3.24 -2.82
CA ALA A 107 0.67 -4.10 -3.31
C ALA A 107 -0.12 -3.44 -4.44
N LYS A 108 -0.45 -2.15 -4.32
CA LYS A 108 -1.10 -1.38 -5.39
C LYS A 108 -0.23 -1.31 -6.65
N GLN A 109 1.07 -1.09 -6.50
CA GLN A 109 2.01 -1.07 -7.63
C GLN A 109 2.12 -2.43 -8.31
N ARG A 110 2.19 -3.53 -7.54
CA ARG A 110 2.19 -4.90 -8.08
C ARG A 110 0.88 -5.24 -8.77
N ALA A 111 -0.26 -4.90 -8.17
CA ALA A 111 -1.57 -5.10 -8.80
C ALA A 111 -1.69 -4.31 -10.12
N ALA A 112 -1.18 -3.08 -10.16
CA ALA A 112 -1.14 -2.29 -11.40
C ALA A 112 -0.21 -2.91 -12.46
N ALA A 113 0.88 -3.56 -12.04
CA ALA A 113 1.77 -4.27 -12.95
C ALA A 113 1.15 -5.56 -13.50
N ILE A 114 0.41 -6.32 -12.69
CA ILE A 114 -0.26 -7.56 -13.11
C ILE A 114 -1.44 -7.27 -14.06
N ASN A 115 -2.17 -6.18 -13.84
CA ASN A 115 -3.35 -5.84 -14.64
C ASN A 115 -3.02 -5.03 -15.92
N LYS A 116 -1.77 -5.05 -16.40
CA LYS A 116 -1.45 -4.40 -17.67
C LYS A 116 -2.09 -5.18 -18.82
N PRO A 117 -2.77 -4.52 -19.77
CA PRO A 117 -3.35 -5.22 -20.91
C PRO A 117 -2.25 -5.81 -21.79
N LYS A 118 -2.56 -6.93 -22.46
CA LYS A 118 -1.70 -7.47 -23.53
C LYS A 118 -1.56 -6.49 -24.68
N ILE A 119 -0.40 -6.51 -25.33
CA ILE A 119 -0.13 -5.73 -26.54
C ILE A 119 -1.11 -6.18 -27.64
N PRO A 120 -1.92 -5.27 -28.21
CA PRO A 120 -2.78 -5.62 -29.35
C PRO A 120 -1.94 -6.06 -30.55
N ARG A 121 -2.17 -7.28 -31.03
CA ARG A 121 -1.54 -7.85 -32.22
C ARG A 121 -2.57 -8.13 -33.31
N LYS A 122 -2.13 -8.09 -34.56
CA LYS A 122 -2.89 -8.54 -35.73
C LYS A 122 -2.84 -10.06 -35.85
N LYS A 123 -3.61 -10.61 -36.80
CA LYS A 123 -3.60 -12.05 -37.13
C LYS A 123 -2.22 -12.57 -37.55
N ASP A 124 -1.36 -11.71 -38.10
CA ASP A 124 0.01 -12.04 -38.52
C ASP A 124 1.03 -11.95 -37.37
N GLY A 125 0.59 -11.66 -36.14
CA GLY A 125 1.45 -11.50 -34.96
C GLY A 125 2.08 -10.11 -34.82
N SER A 126 2.03 -9.27 -35.85
CA SER A 126 2.58 -7.91 -35.79
C SER A 126 1.73 -6.99 -34.90
N ILE A 127 2.36 -5.95 -34.33
CA ILE A 127 1.66 -5.00 -33.45
C ILE A 127 0.56 -4.25 -34.20
N HIS A 128 -0.64 -4.21 -33.63
CA HIS A 128 -1.76 -3.45 -34.15
C HIS A 128 -1.64 -1.96 -33.74
N LEU A 129 -0.88 -1.19 -34.52
CA LEU A 129 -0.52 0.21 -34.22
C LEU A 129 -1.70 1.13 -33.87
N THR A 130 -2.84 0.97 -34.54
CA THR A 130 -4.03 1.78 -34.24
C THR A 130 -4.60 1.48 -32.86
N ASP A 131 -4.57 0.20 -32.46
CA ASP A 131 -5.21 -0.27 -31.23
C ASP A 131 -4.31 -0.03 -30.03
N ILE A 132 -3.00 -0.25 -30.18
CA ILE A 132 -2.03 0.10 -29.13
C ILE A 132 -2.08 1.60 -28.83
N ARG A 133 -2.08 2.47 -29.86
CA ARG A 133 -2.13 3.92 -29.68
C ARG A 133 -3.45 4.38 -29.06
N LYS A 134 -4.56 3.72 -29.38
CA LYS A 134 -5.86 3.97 -28.74
C LYS A 134 -5.81 3.59 -27.26
N LYS A 135 -5.38 2.38 -26.93
CA LYS A 135 -5.25 1.90 -25.55
C LYS A 135 -4.31 2.74 -24.70
N VAL A 136 -3.18 3.20 -25.27
CA VAL A 136 -2.25 4.13 -24.58
C VAL A 136 -2.98 5.39 -24.15
N LYS A 137 -3.78 6.00 -25.04
CA LYS A 137 -4.58 7.19 -24.70
C LYS A 137 -5.64 6.90 -23.65
N ASP A 138 -6.29 5.73 -23.71
CA ASP A 138 -7.27 5.29 -22.73
C ASP A 138 -6.63 5.08 -21.34
N LEU A 139 -5.36 4.68 -21.30
CA LEU A 139 -4.52 4.57 -20.09
C LEU A 139 -3.83 5.89 -19.71
N HIS A 140 -4.27 7.02 -20.27
CA HIS A 140 -3.74 8.37 -20.04
C HIS A 140 -2.29 8.60 -20.46
N GLY A 141 -1.73 7.74 -21.31
CA GLY A 141 -0.42 7.94 -21.95
C GLY A 141 -0.49 8.89 -23.15
N GLN A 142 0.68 9.32 -23.63
CA GLN A 142 0.81 10.23 -24.77
C GLN A 142 1.38 9.53 -26.01
N VAL A 143 0.76 9.76 -27.17
CA VAL A 143 1.29 9.34 -28.46
C VAL A 143 1.50 10.58 -29.34
N PRO A 144 2.72 10.90 -29.78
CA PRO A 144 3.98 10.22 -29.46
C PRO A 144 4.41 10.45 -27.99
N CYS A 145 5.05 9.47 -27.36
CA CYS A 145 5.65 9.63 -26.03
C CYS A 145 6.86 10.56 -26.10
N GLU A 146 7.32 11.07 -24.95
CA GLU A 146 8.44 12.03 -24.89
C GLU A 146 9.72 11.50 -25.58
N PRO A 147 10.21 10.27 -25.33
CA PRO A 147 11.42 9.79 -26.01
C PRO A 147 11.31 9.74 -27.54
N CYS A 148 10.13 9.41 -28.07
CA CYS A 148 9.89 9.44 -29.51
C CYS A 148 9.81 10.87 -30.07
N LYS A 149 9.40 11.85 -29.27
CA LYS A 149 9.47 13.27 -29.67
C LYS A 149 10.92 13.77 -29.65
N ASP A 150 11.67 13.46 -28.60
CA ASP A 150 13.05 13.92 -28.40
C ASP A 150 13.99 13.41 -29.49
N THR A 151 13.77 12.17 -29.94
CA THR A 151 14.51 11.56 -31.06
C THR A 151 13.97 11.97 -32.43
N ASN A 152 12.99 12.86 -32.50
CA ASN A 152 12.28 13.29 -33.72
C ASN A 152 11.68 12.11 -34.54
N ASP A 153 11.38 10.98 -33.89
CA ASP A 153 10.76 9.80 -34.50
C ASP A 153 9.29 9.64 -34.05
N ARG A 154 8.51 10.67 -34.36
CA ARG A 154 7.07 10.72 -33.99
C ARG A 154 6.27 9.61 -34.69
N THR A 155 6.67 9.24 -35.91
CA THR A 155 6.01 8.21 -36.73
C THR A 155 6.34 6.79 -36.29
N GLY A 156 7.50 6.59 -35.67
CA GLY A 156 7.94 5.33 -35.11
C GLY A 156 7.39 5.00 -33.72
N CYS A 157 6.70 5.93 -33.07
CA CYS A 157 6.13 5.68 -31.74
C CYS A 157 5.12 4.51 -31.77
N CYS A 158 5.25 3.61 -30.80
CA CYS A 158 4.54 2.33 -30.65
C CYS A 158 4.83 1.28 -31.71
N ARG A 159 5.89 1.42 -32.51
CA ARG A 159 6.34 0.36 -33.41
C ARG A 159 7.29 -0.62 -32.73
N GLU A 160 7.33 -1.84 -33.23
CA GLU A 160 8.11 -2.95 -32.67
C GLU A 160 9.62 -2.65 -32.68
N GLU A 161 10.12 -1.96 -33.71
CA GLU A 161 11.54 -1.57 -33.79
C GLU A 161 11.95 -0.59 -32.67
N ASN A 162 10.97 0.03 -32.02
CA ASN A 162 11.17 1.03 -30.99
C ASN A 162 10.79 0.54 -29.58
N ILE A 163 10.56 -0.76 -29.41
CA ILE A 163 10.10 -1.33 -28.14
C ILE A 163 11.01 -0.96 -26.95
N SER A 164 12.32 -0.91 -27.17
CA SER A 164 13.32 -0.61 -26.14
C SER A 164 13.44 0.87 -25.76
N ARG A 165 12.87 1.79 -26.57
CA ARG A 165 12.98 3.24 -26.36
C ARG A 165 11.65 3.97 -26.24
N CYS A 166 10.53 3.28 -26.47
CA CYS A 166 9.21 3.87 -26.51
C CYS A 166 8.46 3.56 -25.22
N ASP A 167 8.37 4.53 -24.30
CA ASP A 167 7.67 4.40 -23.00
C ASP A 167 6.23 3.90 -23.09
N ASN A 168 5.57 4.06 -24.24
CA ASN A 168 4.21 3.56 -24.42
C ASN A 168 4.09 2.04 -24.28
N PHE A 169 5.19 1.28 -24.39
CA PHE A 169 5.20 -0.16 -24.13
C PHE A 169 5.12 -0.51 -22.64
N ASP A 170 5.51 0.40 -21.75
CA ASP A 170 5.43 0.18 -20.29
C ASP A 170 3.99 0.06 -19.78
N TYR A 171 3.01 0.50 -20.56
CA TYR A 171 1.58 0.36 -20.26
C TYR A 171 1.04 -1.05 -20.50
N PHE A 172 1.79 -1.91 -21.20
CA PHE A 172 1.36 -3.25 -21.57
C PHE A 172 2.17 -4.30 -20.84
N ASP A 173 1.58 -5.48 -20.72
CA ASP A 173 2.34 -6.65 -20.32
C ASP A 173 3.26 -7.05 -21.48
N SER A 174 4.55 -7.21 -21.21
CA SER A 174 5.47 -7.71 -22.22
C SER A 174 5.21 -9.20 -22.38
N ASP A 175 4.77 -9.64 -23.56
CA ASP A 175 4.47 -11.05 -23.91
C ASP A 175 5.69 -12.01 -23.82
N ASN A 176 6.69 -11.75 -22.98
CA ASN A 176 7.85 -12.62 -22.74
C ASN A 176 7.67 -13.47 -21.47
N GLN A 177 6.42 -13.81 -21.12
CA GLN A 177 6.13 -14.99 -20.31
C GLN A 177 5.73 -16.10 -21.29
N SER A 178 6.72 -16.92 -21.65
CA SER A 178 6.49 -18.27 -22.14
C SER A 178 5.41 -18.94 -21.27
N GLU A 179 4.45 -19.56 -21.94
CA GLU A 179 3.46 -20.49 -21.40
C GLU A 179 3.94 -21.16 -20.11
N LEU A 180 3.47 -20.66 -18.96
CA LEU A 180 3.41 -21.47 -17.74
C LEU A 180 2.23 -22.41 -17.97
N SER A 181 2.56 -23.56 -18.54
CA SER A 181 1.73 -24.75 -18.58
C SER A 181 0.99 -24.94 -17.26
N ASP A 182 -0.33 -25.04 -17.33
CA ASP A 182 -1.16 -25.53 -16.24
C ASP A 182 -0.52 -26.80 -15.65
N PRO A 183 -0.37 -26.91 -14.31
CA PRO A 183 -0.01 -28.19 -13.73
C PRO A 183 -1.15 -29.17 -14.02
N PRO A 184 -0.85 -30.39 -14.51
CA PRO A 184 -1.89 -31.38 -14.73
C PRO A 184 -2.61 -31.68 -13.41
N GLU A 185 -3.94 -31.72 -13.46
CA GLU A 185 -4.79 -32.39 -12.47
C GLU A 185 -4.27 -33.83 -12.34
N GLU A 186 -3.59 -34.15 -11.24
CA GLU A 186 -3.45 -35.53 -10.81
C GLU A 186 -4.54 -35.85 -9.81
N GLU A 187 -5.33 -36.82 -10.23
CA GLU A 187 -6.54 -37.35 -9.64
C GLU A 187 -6.26 -37.94 -8.26
N ALA A 188 -7.24 -37.78 -7.37
CA ALA A 188 -7.29 -38.49 -6.11
C ALA A 188 -7.50 -39.99 -6.39
N GLU A 189 -6.48 -40.81 -6.14
CA GLU A 189 -6.69 -42.25 -5.93
C GLU A 189 -6.88 -42.52 -4.45
N GLU A 190 -8.15 -42.70 -4.08
CA GLU A 190 -8.55 -43.52 -2.94
C GLU A 190 -8.08 -44.96 -3.20
N GLN A 191 -7.35 -45.55 -2.25
CA GLN A 191 -7.29 -47.00 -2.12
C GLN A 191 -7.53 -47.39 -0.66
N GLU A 192 -8.76 -47.88 -0.45
CA GLU A 192 -9.19 -48.68 0.69
C GLU A 192 -8.57 -50.09 0.61
N GLY A 193 -8.51 -50.75 1.78
CA GLY A 193 -8.29 -52.20 1.92
C GLY A 193 -6.90 -52.57 2.47
N GLU A 194 -6.74 -53.51 3.38
CA GLU A 194 -7.65 -54.30 4.20
C GLU A 194 -6.75 -54.98 5.26
N GLU A 195 -7.40 -55.60 6.24
CA GLU A 195 -6.85 -56.30 7.40
C GLU A 195 -5.77 -57.36 7.05
N GLU A 196 -4.82 -57.61 7.96
CA GLU A 196 -4.64 -58.97 8.49
C GLU A 196 -3.74 -59.04 9.73
N GLU A 197 -4.17 -59.95 10.58
CA GLU A 197 -3.74 -60.41 11.88
C GLU A 197 -2.43 -61.25 11.81
N GLU A 198 -1.60 -61.25 12.85
CA GLU A 198 -1.12 -62.49 13.52
C GLU A 198 0.04 -62.25 14.50
N ALA A 199 -0.17 -62.83 15.70
CA ALA A 199 0.78 -63.41 16.66
C ALA A 199 1.76 -62.52 17.46
#